data_AF-A0A2V1IPF3-F1
#
_entry.id   AF-A0A2V1IPF3-F1
#
_cell.length_a   1.000
_cell.length_b   1.000
_cell.length_c   1.000
_cell.angle_alpha   90.00
_cell.angle_beta   90.00
_cell.angle_gamma   90.00
#
_symmetry.space_group_name_H-M   'P 1'
#
loop_
_entity.id
_entity.type
_entity.pdbx_description
1 polymer ?
#
loop_
_entity_poly.entity_id
_entity_poly.type
_entity_poly.pdbx_seq_one_letter_code
_entity_poly.pdbx_strand_id
1 'polypeptide(L)'
;MANDVLTTKLLAKEKPAVIEDLNNGQQTFLYNHNIQEVLVVESEMGGVEITTDKEKATGTMYQYDSVRVEYPRTADHIFGTLLQAKYPSDRESKLVNEYQSAELGILAPDAKVGYENFLRDRVAIRNMVDADCSTLNIPMEL
;
A
#
# COMPACT_ATOMS: atom_id res chain seq x y z
N MET A 1 -16.82 12.88 -4.65
CA MET A 1 -15.47 12.83 -4.08
C MET A 1 -14.94 11.43 -4.38
N ALA A 2 -13.75 11.29 -4.96
CA ALA A 2 -13.15 9.96 -5.04
C ALA A 2 -12.93 9.49 -3.61
N ASN A 3 -13.62 8.42 -3.18
CA ASN A 3 -13.28 7.77 -1.92
C ASN A 3 -11.90 7.15 -2.17
N ASP A 4 -10.83 7.82 -1.77
CA ASP A 4 -9.50 7.24 -1.79
C ASP A 4 -9.53 6.00 -0.91
N VAL A 5 -9.57 4.84 -1.55
CA VAL A 5 -9.64 3.54 -0.88
C VAL A 5 -8.32 3.20 -0.19
N LEU A 6 -7.22 3.86 -0.55
CA LEU A 6 -5.88 3.69 0.03
C LEU A 6 -5.47 4.96 0.81
N THR A 7 -5.16 4.81 2.09
CA THR A 7 -4.54 5.84 2.92
C THR A 7 -3.14 5.39 3.32
N THR A 8 -2.14 6.27 3.20
CA THR A 8 -0.74 5.92 3.48
C THR A 8 -0.19 6.66 4.69
N LYS A 9 0.84 6.11 5.34
CA LYS A 9 1.55 6.70 6.47
C LYS A 9 0.64 7.02 7.67
N LEU A 10 -0.35 6.18 7.92
CA LEU A 10 -1.13 6.21 9.15
C LEU A 10 -0.22 5.93 10.35
N LEU A 11 -0.58 6.47 11.51
CA LEU A 11 0.11 6.25 12.77
C LEU A 11 -0.86 5.69 13.81
N ALA A 12 -0.48 4.62 14.48
CA ALA A 12 -1.23 4.02 15.59
C ALA A 12 -0.33 3.72 16.78
N LYS A 13 -0.87 3.83 18.00
CA LYS A 13 -0.16 3.48 19.24
C LYS A 13 -0.02 1.97 19.41
N GLU A 14 -1.04 1.23 18.96
CA GLU A 14 -1.05 -0.23 18.97
C GLU A 14 -0.77 -0.77 17.56
N LYS A 15 -0.19 -1.95 17.48
CA LYS A 15 0.09 -2.59 16.19
C LYS A 15 -1.25 -2.91 15.51
N PRO A 16 -1.54 -2.36 14.32
CA PRO A 16 -2.79 -2.64 13.63
C PRO A 16 -2.84 -4.11 13.19
N ALA A 17 -4.03 -4.69 13.19
CA ALA A 17 -4.25 -5.99 12.57
C ALA A 17 -4.07 -5.88 11.06
N VAL A 18 -3.44 -6.88 10.43
CA VAL A 18 -3.24 -6.91 8.96
C VAL A 18 -4.59 -6.91 8.23
N ILE A 19 -5.61 -7.55 8.79
CA ILE A 19 -6.99 -7.45 8.32
C ILE A 19 -7.89 -6.97 9.46
N GLU A 20 -8.69 -5.95 9.18
CA GLU A 20 -9.66 -5.38 10.11
C GLU A 20 -11.04 -5.33 9.46
N ASP A 21 -12.00 -6.10 10.01
CA ASP A 21 -13.37 -6.14 9.51
C ASP A 21 -14.13 -4.87 9.94
N LEU A 22 -14.68 -4.14 8.98
CA LEU A 22 -15.39 -2.87 9.24
C LEU A 22 -16.79 -3.06 9.82
N ASN A 23 -17.37 -4.27 9.72
CA ASN A 23 -18.70 -4.62 10.22
C ASN A 23 -19.81 -3.62 9.86
N ASN A 24 -19.67 -2.94 8.71
CA ASN A 24 -20.53 -1.84 8.26
C ASN A 24 -21.72 -2.30 7.40
N GLY A 25 -21.99 -3.61 7.34
CA GLY A 25 -23.04 -4.20 6.50
C GLY A 25 -22.74 -4.22 5.00
N GLN A 26 -21.59 -3.70 4.55
CA GLN A 26 -21.21 -3.61 3.13
C GLN A 26 -20.23 -4.70 2.68
N GLN A 27 -19.96 -5.71 3.53
CA GLN A 27 -18.94 -6.75 3.26
C GLN A 27 -17.63 -6.09 2.79
N THR A 28 -17.06 -5.23 3.64
CA THR A 28 -15.76 -4.58 3.40
C THR A 28 -14.86 -4.76 4.60
N PHE A 29 -13.57 -4.79 4.34
CA PHE A 29 -12.52 -4.89 5.36
C PHE A 29 -11.36 -3.96 4.99
N LEU A 30 -10.54 -3.62 5.98
CA LEU A 30 -9.27 -2.94 5.75
C LEU A 30 -8.16 -3.97 5.66
N TYR A 31 -7.27 -3.77 4.70
CA TYR A 31 -5.98 -4.45 4.61
C TYR A 31 -4.87 -3.46 4.99
N ASN A 32 -4.36 -3.63 6.21
CA ASN A 32 -3.28 -2.83 6.76
C ASN A 32 -1.94 -3.51 6.43
N HIS A 33 -1.05 -2.78 5.75
CA HIS A 33 0.19 -3.30 5.20
C HIS A 33 1.34 -2.30 5.43
N ASN A 34 2.57 -2.71 5.10
CA ASN A 34 3.79 -1.94 5.41
C ASN A 34 3.89 -1.55 6.91
N ILE A 35 3.37 -2.38 7.80
CA ILE A 35 3.32 -2.10 9.24
C ILE A 35 4.74 -2.17 9.82
N GLN A 36 5.23 -1.04 10.32
CA GLN A 36 6.55 -0.92 10.92
C GLN A 36 6.51 -0.08 12.19
N GLU A 37 7.30 -0.46 13.19
CA GLU A 37 7.51 0.37 14.38
C GLU A 37 8.45 1.52 14.04
N VAL A 38 8.06 2.74 14.41
CA VAL A 38 8.81 3.98 14.18
C VAL A 38 8.99 4.74 15.49
N LEU A 39 10.12 5.43 15.62
CA LEU A 39 10.34 6.34 16.74
C LEU A 39 9.60 7.65 16.49
N VAL A 40 9.02 8.22 17.54
CA VAL A 40 8.27 9.48 17.44
C VAL A 40 8.69 10.48 18.51
N VAL A 41 8.46 11.76 18.20
CA VAL A 41 8.46 12.87 19.15
C VAL A 41 7.01 13.33 19.30
N GLU A 42 6.45 13.12 20.50
CA GLU A 42 5.14 13.61 20.90
C GLU A 42 5.32 14.98 21.55
N SER A 43 4.66 16.00 21.00
CA SER A 43 4.62 17.34 21.59
C SER A 43 3.53 17.42 22.67
N GLU A 44 3.70 18.32 23.63
CA GLU A 44 2.73 18.55 24.71
C GLU A 44 1.34 18.97 24.19
N MET A 45 1.26 19.48 22.96
CA MET A 45 0.00 19.87 22.29
C MET A 45 -0.62 18.73 21.46
N GLY A 46 -0.10 17.50 21.56
CA GLY A 46 -0.63 16.31 20.87
C GLY A 46 -0.18 16.13 19.42
N GLY A 47 0.77 16.94 18.93
CA GLY A 47 1.41 16.72 17.64
C GLY A 47 2.42 15.58 17.71
N VAL A 48 2.48 14.74 16.67
CA VAL A 48 3.40 13.59 16.57
C VAL A 48 4.24 13.71 15.31
N GLU A 49 5.55 13.62 15.46
CA GLU A 49 6.50 13.59 14.34
C GLU A 49 7.38 12.34 14.39
N ILE A 50 7.61 11.72 13.24
CA ILE A 50 8.52 10.57 13.15
C ILE A 50 9.95 11.08 13.18
N THR A 51 10.79 10.45 14.02
CA THR A 51 12.22 10.76 14.13
C THR A 51 13.05 9.51 13.89
N THR A 52 14.31 9.70 13.51
CA THR A 52 15.33 8.63 13.52
C THR A 52 16.31 8.80 14.68
N ASP A 53 16.21 9.93 15.40
CA ASP A 53 17.04 10.27 16.55
C ASP A 53 16.47 9.62 17.82
N LYS A 54 17.17 8.59 18.31
CA LYS A 54 16.79 7.83 19.51
C LYS A 54 16.85 8.66 20.78
N GLU A 55 17.71 9.67 20.85
CA GLU A 55 17.86 10.51 22.04
C GLU A 55 16.74 11.53 22.15
N LYS A 56 16.17 11.95 21.02
CA LYS A 56 15.01 12.86 20.96
C LYS A 56 13.66 12.15 21.00
N ALA A 57 13.64 10.84 20.71
CA ALA A 57 12.40 10.08 20.68
C ALA A 57 11.73 10.06 22.06
N THR A 58 10.45 10.41 22.11
CA THR A 58 9.64 10.37 23.33
C THR A 58 8.77 9.11 23.41
N GLY A 59 8.72 8.32 22.33
CA GLY A 59 7.96 7.08 22.26
C GLY A 59 8.15 6.32 20.95
N THR A 60 7.41 5.22 20.80
CA THR A 60 7.28 4.47 19.55
C THR A 60 5.82 4.36 19.13
N MET A 61 5.59 4.32 17.82
CA MET A 61 4.28 4.09 17.21
C MET A 61 4.43 3.16 16.01
N TYR A 62 3.31 2.67 15.48
CA TYR A 62 3.30 1.90 14.24
C TYR A 62 2.90 2.79 13.07
N GLN A 63 3.78 2.91 12.08
CA GLN A 63 3.44 3.46 10.77
C GLN A 63 2.98 2.35 9.85
N TYR A 64 1.90 2.59 9.11
CA TYR A 64 1.34 1.62 8.17
C TYR A 64 0.51 2.30 7.07
N ASP A 65 0.21 1.54 6.03
CA ASP A 65 -0.71 1.92 4.97
C ASP A 65 -1.98 1.05 5.09
N SER A 66 -3.14 1.60 4.70
CA SER A 66 -4.42 0.91 4.80
C SER A 66 -5.21 1.06 3.51
N VAL A 67 -5.65 -0.06 2.95
CA VAL A 67 -6.57 -0.09 1.80
C VAL A 67 -7.89 -0.75 2.18
N ARG A 68 -9.00 -0.12 1.82
CA ARG A 68 -10.34 -0.70 1.96
C ARG A 68 -10.62 -1.62 0.78
N VAL A 69 -10.94 -2.87 1.09
CA VAL A 69 -11.17 -3.94 0.11
C VAL A 69 -12.60 -4.47 0.28
N GLU A 70 -13.27 -4.70 -0.85
CA GLU A 70 -14.57 -5.38 -0.90
C GLU A 70 -14.38 -6.90 -0.85
N TYR A 71 -15.45 -7.67 -0.62
CA TYR A 71 -15.37 -9.12 -0.81
C TYR A 71 -15.21 -9.46 -2.31
N PRO A 72 -14.55 -10.59 -2.65
CA PRO A 72 -14.11 -11.67 -1.76
C PRO A 72 -12.80 -11.36 -1.01
N ARG A 73 -12.60 -12.01 0.14
CA ARG A 73 -11.33 -11.94 0.91
C ARG A 73 -10.36 -12.99 0.38
N THR A 74 -9.69 -12.67 -0.73
CA THR A 74 -8.63 -13.49 -1.34
C THR A 74 -7.39 -12.64 -1.62
N ALA A 75 -6.22 -13.28 -1.75
CA ALA A 75 -4.98 -12.59 -2.07
C ALA A 75 -5.09 -11.86 -3.43
N ASP A 76 -5.68 -12.48 -4.43
CA ASP A 76 -5.91 -11.86 -5.75
C ASP A 76 -6.75 -10.59 -5.68
N HIS A 77 -7.82 -10.60 -4.88
CA HIS A 77 -8.69 -9.44 -4.76
C HIS A 77 -8.01 -8.30 -4.00
N ILE A 78 -7.34 -8.60 -2.89
CA ILE A 78 -6.56 -7.63 -2.11
C ILE A 78 -5.45 -7.02 -2.99
N PHE A 79 -4.71 -7.86 -3.71
CA PHE A 79 -3.66 -7.43 -4.64
C PHE A 79 -4.23 -6.51 -5.73
N GLY A 80 -5.33 -6.90 -6.38
CA GLY A 80 -5.98 -6.13 -7.43
C GLY A 80 -6.45 -4.76 -6.93
N THR A 81 -7.14 -4.74 -5.78
CA THR A 81 -7.62 -3.48 -5.16
C THR A 81 -6.45 -2.57 -4.78
N LEU A 82 -5.40 -3.09 -4.14
CA LEU A 82 -4.24 -2.29 -3.75
C LEU A 82 -3.47 -1.75 -4.96
N LEU A 83 -3.25 -2.59 -5.98
CA LEU A 83 -2.57 -2.18 -7.21
C LEU A 83 -3.36 -1.09 -7.93
N GLN A 84 -4.68 -1.25 -8.07
CA GLN A 84 -5.54 -0.26 -8.70
C GLN A 84 -5.60 1.06 -7.91
N ALA A 85 -5.61 1.00 -6.58
CA ALA A 85 -5.59 2.18 -5.73
C ALA A 85 -4.27 2.97 -5.86
N LYS A 86 -3.13 2.27 -5.97
CA LYS A 86 -1.81 2.90 -6.16
C LYS A 86 -1.56 3.35 -7.61
N TYR A 87 -2.07 2.60 -8.57
CA TYR A 87 -1.95 2.83 -10.01
C TYR A 87 -3.32 2.70 -10.68
N PRO A 88 -4.05 3.82 -10.81
CA PRO A 88 -5.28 3.83 -11.59
C PRO A 88 -5.06 3.38 -13.04
N SER A 89 -6.08 2.82 -13.68
CA SER A 89 -5.96 2.12 -14.97
C SER A 89 -5.46 2.99 -16.13
N ASP A 90 -5.73 4.30 -16.09
CA ASP A 90 -5.21 5.28 -17.06
C ASP A 90 -3.70 5.49 -16.90
N ARG A 91 -3.19 5.40 -15.66
CA ARG A 91 -1.77 5.51 -15.34
C ARG A 91 -0.98 4.32 -15.87
N GLU A 92 -1.43 3.08 -15.65
CA GLU A 92 -0.73 1.90 -16.18
C GLU A 92 -0.66 1.95 -17.72
N SER A 93 -1.78 2.25 -18.38
CA SER A 93 -1.85 2.35 -19.83
C SER A 93 -0.86 3.39 -20.38
N LYS A 94 -0.74 4.55 -19.71
CA LYS A 94 0.22 5.58 -20.08
C LYS A 94 1.67 5.11 -19.95
N LEU A 95 2.01 4.43 -18.84
CA LEU A 95 3.36 3.89 -18.62
C LEU A 95 3.74 2.86 -19.69
N VAL A 96 2.82 1.97 -20.06
CA VAL A 96 3.03 0.99 -21.15
C VAL A 96 3.29 1.70 -22.47
N ASN A 97 2.50 2.73 -22.80
CA ASN A 97 2.66 3.49 -24.05
C ASN A 97 4.00 4.23 -24.11
N GLU A 98 4.43 4.84 -23.00
CA GLU A 98 5.73 5.52 -22.88
C GLU A 98 6.89 4.52 -23.08
N TYR A 99 6.81 3.35 -22.42
CA TYR A 99 7.77 2.27 -22.58
C TYR A 99 7.85 1.78 -24.03
N GLN A 100 6.71 1.47 -24.65
CA GLN A 100 6.66 1.02 -26.04
C GLN A 100 7.18 2.07 -27.02
N SER A 101 6.86 3.34 -26.79
CA SER A 101 7.37 4.44 -27.63
C SER A 101 8.89 4.57 -27.52
N ALA A 102 9.47 4.33 -26.33
CA ALA A 102 10.91 4.30 -26.15
C ALA A 102 11.58 3.07 -26.79
N GLU A 103 10.95 1.89 -26.73
CA GLU A 103 11.40 0.69 -27.45
C GLU A 103 11.41 0.90 -28.98
N LEU A 104 10.41 1.62 -29.50
CA LEU A 104 10.31 1.97 -30.93
C LEU A 104 11.25 3.13 -31.34
N GLY A 105 11.98 3.73 -30.40
CA GLY A 105 12.88 4.86 -30.65
C GLY A 105 12.15 6.19 -30.92
N ILE A 106 10.85 6.28 -30.59
CA ILE A 106 10.04 7.51 -30.70
C ILE A 106 10.31 8.43 -29.50
N LEU A 107 10.42 7.85 -28.31
CA LEU A 107 10.81 8.55 -27.08
C LEU A 107 12.23 8.17 -26.65
N ALA A 108 12.80 8.99 -25.76
CA ALA A 108 14.10 8.72 -25.17
C ALA A 108 14.06 7.48 -24.25
N PRO A 109 15.18 6.76 -24.07
CA PRO A 109 15.23 5.53 -23.27
C PRO A 109 14.80 5.68 -21.80
N ASP A 110 14.90 6.88 -21.25
CA ASP A 110 14.48 7.22 -19.88
C ASP A 110 12.96 7.07 -19.67
N ALA A 111 12.15 7.18 -20.72
CA ALA A 111 10.71 6.93 -20.67
C ALA A 111 10.36 5.47 -20.30
N LYS A 112 11.33 4.53 -20.35
CA LYS A 112 11.14 3.14 -19.89
C LYS A 112 11.08 3.03 -18.36
N VAL A 113 11.76 3.92 -17.64
CA VAL A 113 11.98 3.83 -16.19
C VAL A 113 10.66 3.79 -15.42
N GLY A 114 9.66 4.56 -15.86
CA GLY A 114 8.35 4.60 -15.21
C GLY A 114 7.66 3.23 -15.19
N TYR A 115 7.62 2.56 -16.33
CA TYR A 115 6.98 1.24 -16.44
C TYR A 115 7.80 0.15 -15.72
N GLU A 116 9.13 0.20 -15.82
CA GLU A 116 9.98 -0.75 -15.07
C GLU A 116 9.78 -0.63 -13.56
N ASN A 117 9.70 0.59 -13.02
CA ASN A 117 9.43 0.81 -11.60
C ASN A 117 8.04 0.31 -11.21
N PHE A 118 7.03 0.52 -12.07
CA PHE A 118 5.71 -0.07 -11.88
C PHE A 118 5.77 -1.60 -11.80
N LEU A 119 6.51 -2.27 -12.70
CA LEU A 119 6.64 -3.74 -12.69
C LEU A 119 7.34 -4.23 -11.42
N ARG A 120 8.41 -3.56 -10.98
CA ARG A 120 9.10 -3.88 -9.71
C ARG A 120 8.16 -3.74 -8.52
N ASP A 121 7.42 -2.64 -8.45
CA ASP A 121 6.44 -2.39 -7.39
C ASP A 121 5.29 -3.39 -7.42
N ARG A 122 4.79 -3.75 -8.61
CA ARG A 122 3.75 -4.77 -8.78
C ARG A 122 4.18 -6.11 -8.20
N VAL A 123 5.41 -6.54 -8.46
CA VAL A 123 5.97 -7.78 -7.91
C VAL A 123 6.13 -7.67 -6.38
N ALA A 124 6.63 -6.53 -5.88
CA ALA A 124 6.78 -6.32 -4.44
C ALA A 124 5.43 -6.37 -3.70
N ILE A 125 4.40 -5.71 -4.25
CA ILE A 125 3.04 -5.73 -3.70
C ILE A 125 2.48 -7.16 -3.72
N ARG A 126 2.65 -7.90 -4.82
CA ARG A 126 2.17 -9.29 -4.89
C ARG A 126 2.81 -10.16 -3.81
N ASN A 127 4.14 -10.13 -3.70
CA ASN A 127 4.87 -10.93 -2.72
C ASN A 127 4.45 -10.61 -1.28
N MET A 128 4.24 -9.32 -0.97
CA MET A 128 3.75 -8.87 0.33
C MET A 128 2.34 -9.41 0.62
N VAL A 129 1.40 -9.22 -0.31
CA VAL A 129 0.01 -9.68 -0.16
C VAL A 129 -0.06 -11.20 0.00
N ASP A 130 0.70 -11.95 -0.80
CA ASP A 130 0.74 -13.41 -0.73
C ASP A 130 1.32 -13.88 0.62
N ALA A 131 2.37 -13.23 1.12
CA ALA A 131 2.96 -13.55 2.42
C ALA A 131 1.99 -13.29 3.60
N ASP A 132 1.31 -12.14 3.57
CA ASP A 132 0.33 -11.77 4.60
C ASP A 132 -0.91 -12.69 4.55
N CYS A 133 -1.43 -12.96 3.35
CA CYS A 133 -2.56 -13.89 3.17
C CYS A 133 -2.20 -15.31 3.59
N SER A 134 -1.00 -15.78 3.27
CA SER A 134 -0.52 -17.10 3.69
C SER A 134 -0.44 -17.20 5.21
N THR A 135 0.10 -16.18 5.88
CA THR A 135 0.21 -16.11 7.34
C THR A 135 -1.17 -16.16 8.02
N LEU A 136 -2.18 -15.56 7.39
CA LEU A 136 -3.55 -15.48 7.90
C LEU A 136 -4.47 -16.62 7.43
N ASN A 137 -3.95 -17.59 6.67
CA ASN A 137 -4.73 -18.65 6.02
C ASN A 137 -5.89 -18.12 5.14
N ILE A 138 -5.65 -17.01 4.44
CA ILE A 138 -6.57 -16.44 3.45
C ILE A 138 -6.33 -17.14 2.09
N PRO A 139 -7.39 -17.52 1.34
CA PRO A 139 -7.23 -18.15 0.03
C PRO A 139 -6.47 -17.25 -0.96
N MET A 140 -5.65 -17.86 -1.81
CA MET A 140 -4.86 -17.13 -2.81
C MET A 140 -5.74 -16.68 -3.98
N GLU A 141 -6.56 -17.59 -4.49
CA GLU A 141 -7.46 -17.38 -5.61
C GLU A 141 -8.91 -17.59 -5.17
N LEU A 142 -9.85 -17.19 -6.03
CA LEU A 142 -11.30 -17.34 -5.88
C LEU A 142 -11.76 -18.79 -6.08
#